data_AF-A0A8J9S493-F1
#
_entry.id   AF-A0A8J9S493-F1
#
_cell.length_a   1.000
_cell.length_b   1.000
_cell.length_c   1.000
_cell.angle_alpha   90.00
_cell.angle_beta   90.00
_cell.angle_gamma   90.00
#
_symmetry.space_group_name_H-M   'P 1'
#
loop_
_entity.id
_entity.type
_entity.pdbx_description
1 polymer ?
#
loop_
_entity_poly.entity_id
_entity_poly.type
_entity_poly.pdbx_seq_one_letter_code
_entity_poly.pdbx_strand_id
1 'polypeptide(L)'
;MTAAVAEVTNVYHRPDGIRSASTTRSDSHGDATEHQHENVVYSPELLSVYYARLFPYSLLHTWLSYGTRDPTVFAHREFSFTIEPVPGEEIYLRYQSFRNESELAAAVRQRRPTKIDIGAVFSHAPRDRAVVPTLRPVQRELVFDIDLTDYDDVRACGCTGARICPVCWGFMRTAVAVMDTVLRDDFGFGHVAWVYSGRRGIHAWVCDPAARELTDAARAAVASYCE
;
A
#
# COMPACT_ATOMS: atom_id res chain seq x y z
N MET A 1 4.23 -18.71 20.38
CA MET A 1 3.74 -17.34 20.61
C MET A 1 4.51 -16.50 19.61
N THR A 2 4.08 -16.57 18.35
CA THR A 2 4.81 -16.02 17.20
C THR A 2 4.15 -14.68 16.88
N ALA A 3 4.93 -13.60 17.01
CA ALA A 3 4.50 -12.23 16.83
C ALA A 3 4.11 -11.98 15.37
N ALA A 4 2.94 -11.38 15.16
CA ALA A 4 2.59 -10.82 13.86
C ALA A 4 3.44 -9.56 13.69
N VAL A 5 4.39 -9.59 12.75
CA VAL A 5 5.24 -8.42 12.48
C VAL A 5 4.37 -7.36 11.83
N ALA A 6 4.03 -6.32 12.60
CA ALA A 6 3.42 -5.12 12.06
C ALA A 6 4.52 -4.31 11.36
N GLU A 7 4.78 -4.57 10.07
CA GLU A 7 5.71 -3.74 9.31
C GLU A 7 5.11 -2.34 9.11
N VAL A 8 5.58 -1.36 9.91
CA VAL A 8 5.43 0.05 9.58
C VAL A 8 6.31 0.31 8.37
N THR A 9 5.73 0.22 7.18
CA THR A 9 6.47 0.43 5.94
C THR A 9 7.03 1.86 5.90
N ASN A 10 8.35 1.95 6.10
CA ASN A 10 9.16 3.10 5.73
C ASN A 10 9.55 2.90 4.26
N VAL A 11 8.80 3.50 3.34
CA VAL A 11 9.09 3.38 1.90
C VAL A 11 10.31 4.24 1.51
N TYR A 12 11.49 3.79 1.93
CA TYR A 12 12.79 4.22 1.44
C TYR A 12 13.73 3.03 1.32
N HIS A 13 13.64 2.30 0.20
CA HIS A 13 14.68 1.35 -0.20
C HIS A 13 15.63 1.97 -1.23
N ARG A 14 16.94 1.87 -0.95
CA ARG A 14 18.06 2.16 -1.85
C ARG A 14 18.19 1.05 -2.92
N PRO A 15 18.73 1.36 -4.10
CA PRO A 15 19.00 0.37 -5.14
C PRO A 15 20.33 -0.34 -4.87
N ASP A 16 20.41 -1.64 -5.16
CA ASP A 16 21.50 -2.24 -5.94
C ASP A 16 21.34 -3.78 -6.08
N GLY A 17 21.21 -4.24 -7.33
CA GLY A 17 22.24 -5.06 -7.99
C GLY A 17 22.39 -6.56 -7.70
N ILE A 18 22.13 -7.34 -8.78
CA ILE A 18 22.90 -8.50 -9.30
C ILE A 18 22.24 -9.90 -9.23
N ARG A 19 22.26 -10.52 -10.44
CA ARG A 19 21.73 -11.81 -10.92
C ARG A 19 22.42 -13.05 -10.33
N SER A 20 21.74 -14.20 -10.31
CA SER A 20 22.02 -15.34 -11.22
C SER A 20 21.06 -16.53 -10.99
N ALA A 21 20.87 -17.32 -12.05
CA ALA A 21 19.87 -18.37 -12.21
C ALA A 21 20.44 -19.78 -11.93
N SER A 22 19.55 -20.73 -11.62
CA SER A 22 19.78 -22.17 -11.86
C SER A 22 18.45 -22.93 -11.88
N THR A 23 18.23 -23.67 -12.97
CA THR A 23 17.02 -24.46 -13.28
C THR A 23 17.35 -25.94 -13.15
N THR A 24 16.51 -26.74 -12.49
CA THR A 24 16.39 -28.19 -12.78
C THR A 24 14.92 -28.59 -12.75
N ARG A 25 14.49 -29.29 -13.81
CA ARG A 25 13.16 -29.87 -14.03
C ARG A 25 13.12 -31.29 -13.48
N SER A 26 11.95 -31.72 -13.02
CA SER A 26 11.52 -33.12 -13.08
C SER A 26 10.00 -33.23 -13.06
N ASP A 27 9.48 -33.96 -14.04
CA ASP A 27 8.07 -34.24 -14.31
C ASP A 27 7.44 -35.20 -13.29
N SER A 28 6.13 -35.05 -13.03
CA SER A 28 5.24 -36.21 -12.81
C SER A 28 3.77 -35.83 -13.03
N HIS A 29 3.07 -36.75 -13.72
CA HIS A 29 1.67 -36.68 -14.10
C HIS A 29 0.73 -36.94 -12.91
N GLY A 30 -0.38 -36.20 -12.84
CA GLY A 30 -1.51 -36.48 -11.96
C GLY A 30 -2.76 -35.76 -12.47
N ASP A 31 -3.67 -36.52 -13.06
CA ASP A 31 -4.98 -36.08 -13.53
C ASP A 31 -5.89 -35.80 -12.32
N ALA A 32 -6.08 -34.52 -12.04
CA ALA A 32 -7.15 -34.00 -11.20
C ALA A 32 -7.75 -32.83 -11.96
N THR A 33 -9.06 -32.88 -12.16
CA THR A 33 -9.86 -31.80 -12.77
C THR A 33 -9.80 -30.57 -11.87
N GLU A 34 -8.71 -29.81 -12.00
CA GLU A 34 -8.61 -28.44 -11.51
C GLU A 34 -9.69 -27.64 -12.21
N HIS A 35 -10.68 -27.17 -11.45
CA HIS A 35 -11.35 -25.94 -11.81
C HIS A 35 -10.27 -24.87 -11.89
N GLN A 36 -9.72 -24.70 -13.10
CA GLN A 36 -8.86 -23.59 -13.46
C GLN A 36 -9.68 -22.35 -13.15
N HIS A 37 -9.41 -21.73 -12.01
CA HIS A 37 -9.74 -20.34 -11.81
C HIS A 37 -9.09 -19.62 -12.99
N GLU A 38 -9.92 -19.18 -13.95
CA GLU A 38 -9.45 -18.36 -15.06
C GLU A 38 -8.53 -17.31 -14.46
N ASN A 39 -7.25 -17.36 -14.83
CA ASN A 39 -6.27 -16.38 -14.41
C ASN A 39 -6.90 -15.03 -14.71
N VAL A 40 -7.09 -14.18 -13.70
CA VAL A 40 -7.55 -12.81 -13.91
C VAL A 40 -6.51 -12.15 -14.82
N VAL A 41 -6.82 -12.08 -16.11
CA VAL A 41 -5.92 -11.52 -17.10
C VAL A 41 -5.97 -10.02 -16.88
N TYR A 42 -4.87 -9.48 -16.36
CA TYR A 42 -4.66 -8.04 -16.38
C TYR A 42 -4.83 -7.53 -17.82
N SER A 43 -5.74 -6.58 -18.02
CA SER A 43 -5.95 -5.94 -19.33
C SER A 43 -5.67 -4.44 -19.21
N PRO A 44 -4.71 -3.90 -19.98
CA PRO A 44 -4.48 -2.46 -20.07
C PRO A 44 -5.74 -1.67 -20.45
N GLU A 45 -6.62 -2.25 -21.25
CA GLU A 45 -7.91 -1.67 -21.66
C GLU A 45 -8.87 -1.57 -20.47
N LEU A 46 -9.00 -2.65 -19.69
CA LEU A 46 -9.82 -2.64 -18.46
C LEU A 46 -9.30 -1.63 -17.44
N LEU A 47 -7.98 -1.54 -17.26
CA LEU A 47 -7.36 -0.54 -16.38
C LEU A 47 -7.66 0.89 -16.87
N SER A 48 -7.61 1.12 -18.19
CA SER A 48 -7.96 2.41 -18.77
C SER A 48 -9.44 2.76 -18.53
N VAL A 49 -10.35 1.80 -18.64
CA VAL A 49 -11.79 2.01 -18.35
C VAL A 49 -12.00 2.29 -16.86
N TYR A 50 -11.32 1.55 -15.98
CA TYR A 50 -11.37 1.75 -14.53
C TYR A 50 -10.94 3.18 -14.16
N TYR A 51 -9.78 3.66 -14.64
CA TYR A 51 -9.34 5.04 -14.42
C TYR A 51 -10.18 6.10 -15.13
N ALA A 52 -10.90 5.75 -16.20
CA ALA A 52 -11.80 6.69 -16.84
C ALA A 52 -13.11 6.87 -16.06
N ARG A 53 -13.64 5.80 -15.45
CA ARG A 53 -15.04 5.74 -15.01
C ARG A 53 -15.30 5.36 -13.56
N LEU A 54 -14.40 4.62 -12.92
CA LEU A 54 -14.65 3.99 -11.63
C LEU A 54 -13.70 4.45 -10.53
N PHE A 55 -12.46 4.80 -10.88
CA PHE A 55 -11.49 5.24 -9.89
C PHE A 55 -11.98 6.51 -9.16
N PRO A 56 -12.05 6.49 -7.82
CA PRO A 56 -12.77 7.50 -7.06
C PRO A 56 -11.90 8.75 -6.78
N TYR A 57 -11.53 9.49 -7.83
CA TYR A 57 -10.63 10.66 -7.74
C TYR A 57 -11.09 11.69 -6.71
N SER A 58 -12.38 12.03 -6.70
CA SER A 58 -12.93 13.02 -5.77
C SER A 58 -12.84 12.58 -4.31
N LEU A 59 -13.11 11.30 -4.02
CA LEU A 59 -12.97 10.76 -2.68
C LEU A 59 -11.50 10.74 -2.23
N LEU A 60 -10.60 10.29 -3.10
CA LEU A 60 -9.16 10.25 -2.83
C LEU A 60 -8.59 11.65 -2.58
N HIS A 61 -8.96 12.62 -3.41
CA HIS A 61 -8.57 14.02 -3.24
C HIS A 61 -9.12 14.60 -1.94
N THR A 62 -10.40 14.36 -1.63
CA THR A 62 -11.04 14.83 -0.38
C THR A 62 -10.34 14.26 0.86
N TRP A 63 -10.08 12.94 0.86
CA TRP A 63 -9.35 12.27 1.93
C TRP A 63 -7.95 12.86 2.12
N LEU A 64 -7.14 12.93 1.06
CA LEU A 64 -5.74 13.34 1.16
C LEU A 64 -5.55 14.86 1.30
N SER A 65 -6.59 15.66 1.06
CA SER A 65 -6.61 17.10 1.35
C SER A 65 -7.04 17.41 2.79
N TYR A 66 -7.58 16.42 3.52
CA TYR A 66 -8.03 16.54 4.91
C TYR A 66 -9.06 17.65 5.17
N GLY A 67 -9.81 18.07 4.14
CA GLY A 67 -10.74 19.19 4.21
C GLY A 67 -10.09 20.53 4.59
N THR A 68 -8.75 20.62 4.54
CA THR A 68 -8.01 21.81 4.94
C THR A 68 -8.13 22.90 3.87
N ARG A 69 -8.04 24.17 4.30
CA ARG A 69 -7.93 25.31 3.38
C ARG A 69 -6.51 25.48 2.84
N ASP A 70 -5.55 24.72 3.36
CA ASP A 70 -4.16 24.77 2.92
C ASP A 70 -3.98 23.87 1.69
N PRO A 71 -3.81 24.45 0.48
CA PRO A 71 -3.66 23.66 -0.74
C PRO A 71 -2.35 22.86 -0.75
N THR A 72 -1.39 23.18 0.13
CA THR A 72 -0.08 22.52 0.15
C THR A 72 -0.16 21.10 0.68
N VAL A 73 -1.15 20.75 1.51
CA VAL A 73 -1.31 19.39 2.06
C VAL A 73 -1.44 18.36 0.93
N PHE A 74 -2.29 18.63 -0.07
CA PHE A 74 -2.41 17.77 -1.24
C PHE A 74 -1.27 18.01 -2.24
N ALA A 75 -0.92 19.27 -2.51
CA ALA A 75 0.08 19.60 -3.52
C ALA A 75 1.50 19.11 -3.19
N HIS A 76 1.82 18.91 -1.90
CA HIS A 76 3.10 18.38 -1.44
C HIS A 76 3.05 16.91 -1.07
N ARG A 77 1.93 16.22 -1.31
CA ARG A 77 1.81 14.77 -1.16
C ARG A 77 2.63 14.06 -2.24
N GLU A 78 3.50 13.14 -1.83
CA GLU A 78 4.13 12.20 -2.76
C GLU A 78 3.12 11.15 -3.20
N PHE A 79 3.10 10.89 -4.51
CA PHE A 79 2.59 9.67 -5.10
C PHE A 79 3.74 8.95 -5.80
N SER A 80 3.68 7.61 -5.80
CA SER A 80 4.47 6.79 -6.70
C SER A 80 3.56 6.02 -7.65
N PHE A 81 3.97 5.96 -8.92
CA PHE A 81 3.29 5.18 -9.95
C PHE A 81 4.22 4.07 -10.41
N THR A 82 3.78 2.82 -10.28
CA THR A 82 4.39 1.70 -11.00
C THR A 82 3.72 1.59 -12.36
N ILE A 83 4.50 1.66 -13.44
CA ILE A 83 4.04 1.43 -14.80
C ILE A 83 4.78 0.25 -15.41
N GLU A 84 4.16 -0.40 -16.38
CA GLU A 84 4.74 -1.54 -17.09
C GLU A 84 4.66 -1.25 -18.60
N PRO A 85 5.57 -0.42 -19.14
CA PRO A 85 5.54 -0.07 -20.56
C PRO A 85 5.93 -1.25 -21.45
N VAL A 86 6.70 -2.20 -20.92
CA VAL A 86 7.05 -3.47 -21.55
C VAL A 86 6.61 -4.58 -20.60
N PRO A 87 5.90 -5.62 -21.08
CA PRO A 87 5.47 -6.72 -20.23
C PRO A 87 6.63 -7.38 -19.46
N GLY A 88 6.48 -7.52 -18.15
CA GLY A 88 7.49 -8.01 -17.23
C GLY A 88 8.48 -6.96 -16.72
N GLU A 89 8.44 -5.72 -17.21
CA GLU A 89 9.36 -4.65 -16.83
C GLU A 89 8.64 -3.50 -16.12
N GLU A 90 8.66 -3.54 -14.78
CA GLU A 90 8.10 -2.48 -13.95
C GLU A 90 9.06 -1.29 -13.81
N ILE A 91 8.53 -0.08 -13.99
CA ILE A 91 9.21 1.18 -13.72
C ILE A 91 8.50 1.92 -12.59
N TYR A 92 9.27 2.32 -11.58
CA TYR A 92 8.79 3.06 -10.41
C TYR A 92 9.03 4.56 -10.58
N LEU A 93 7.95 5.31 -10.78
CA LEU A 93 7.97 6.77 -10.90
C LEU A 93 7.68 7.38 -9.52
N ARG A 94 8.74 7.71 -8.78
CA ARG A 94 8.64 8.34 -7.45
C ARG A 94 8.56 9.86 -7.50
N TYR A 95 8.19 10.46 -6.36
CA TYR A 95 8.12 11.90 -6.16
C TYR A 95 7.17 12.60 -7.16
N GLN A 96 6.11 11.92 -7.55
CA GLN A 96 5.01 12.55 -8.28
C GLN A 96 4.20 13.36 -7.29
N SER A 97 3.66 14.50 -7.72
CA SER A 97 2.78 15.34 -6.90
C SER A 97 1.90 16.21 -7.81
N PHE A 98 0.72 16.54 -7.33
CA PHE A 98 -0.34 17.15 -8.13
C PHE A 98 -1.01 18.26 -7.35
N ARG A 99 -1.29 19.39 -7.99
CA ARG A 99 -1.88 20.55 -7.30
C ARG A 99 -3.33 20.31 -6.86
N ASN A 100 -4.06 19.43 -7.57
CA ASN A 100 -5.48 19.20 -7.38
C ASN A 100 -5.92 17.86 -8.01
N GLU A 101 -7.19 17.51 -7.81
CA GLU A 101 -7.85 16.33 -8.37
C GLU A 101 -7.66 16.20 -9.89
N SER A 102 -7.83 17.30 -10.64
CA SER A 102 -7.74 17.30 -12.10
C SER A 102 -6.34 16.95 -12.61
N GLU A 103 -5.29 17.50 -11.99
CA GLU A 103 -3.90 17.16 -12.32
C GLU A 103 -3.60 15.67 -12.02
N LEU A 104 -4.07 15.15 -10.88
CA LEU A 104 -3.94 13.74 -10.53
C LEU A 104 -4.67 12.84 -11.55
N ALA A 105 -5.94 13.15 -11.86
CA ALA A 105 -6.75 12.38 -12.79
C ALA A 105 -6.15 12.34 -14.20
N ALA A 106 -5.65 13.47 -14.70
CA ALA A 106 -4.96 13.54 -15.98
C ALA A 106 -3.71 12.64 -15.99
N ALA A 107 -2.89 12.72 -14.94
CA ALA A 107 -1.65 11.94 -14.85
C ALA A 107 -1.91 10.43 -14.73
N VAL A 108 -2.89 10.01 -13.92
CA VAL A 108 -3.27 8.59 -13.76
C VAL A 108 -3.81 8.03 -15.08
N ARG A 109 -4.69 8.77 -15.77
CA ARG A 109 -5.25 8.33 -17.07
C ARG A 109 -4.21 8.26 -18.18
N GLN A 110 -3.25 9.19 -18.17
CA GLN A 110 -2.16 9.23 -19.15
C GLN A 110 -1.17 8.08 -18.92
N ARG A 111 -0.75 7.86 -17.67
CA ARG A 111 0.33 6.92 -17.34
C ARG A 111 -0.16 5.49 -17.09
N ARG A 112 -1.45 5.32 -16.77
CA ARG A 112 -2.11 4.03 -16.50
C ARG A 112 -1.28 3.14 -15.55
N PRO A 113 -0.97 3.62 -14.34
CA PRO A 113 -0.16 2.85 -13.41
C PRO A 113 -0.85 1.55 -13.00
N THR A 114 -0.07 0.46 -12.90
CA THR A 114 -0.51 -0.82 -12.34
C THR A 114 -0.59 -0.78 -10.82
N LYS A 115 0.22 0.07 -10.18
CA LYS A 115 0.21 0.33 -8.74
C LYS A 115 0.32 1.84 -8.46
N ILE A 116 -0.40 2.30 -7.46
CA ILE A 116 -0.31 3.68 -6.96
C ILE A 116 0.00 3.61 -5.47
N ASP A 117 1.15 4.15 -5.08
CA ASP A 117 1.55 4.29 -3.68
C ASP A 117 1.38 5.74 -3.23
N ILE A 118 0.92 5.92 -2.00
CA ILE A 118 0.71 7.25 -1.39
C ILE A 118 1.79 7.43 -0.32
N GLY A 119 2.62 8.45 -0.50
CA GLY A 119 3.73 8.78 0.39
C GLY A 119 3.39 9.87 1.39
N ALA A 120 4.42 10.49 1.97
CA ALA A 120 4.28 11.60 2.91
C ALA A 120 3.82 12.91 2.23
N VAL A 121 3.31 13.85 3.04
CA VAL A 121 3.33 15.28 2.70
C VAL A 121 4.74 15.80 2.98
N PHE A 122 5.31 16.53 2.04
CA PHE A 122 6.66 17.10 2.16
C PHE A 122 6.66 18.61 2.40
N SER A 123 7.83 19.14 2.74
CA SER A 123 8.07 20.58 2.90
C SER A 123 7.84 21.39 1.62
N HIS A 124 8.00 20.77 0.46
CA HIS A 124 7.78 21.33 -0.88
C HIS A 124 7.15 20.25 -1.76
N ALA A 125 6.64 20.63 -2.93
CA ALA A 125 6.12 19.67 -3.89
C ALA A 125 7.21 18.65 -4.31
N PRO A 126 7.00 17.33 -4.12
CA PRO A 126 7.97 16.30 -4.49
C PRO A 126 8.47 16.37 -5.94
N ARG A 127 7.63 16.86 -6.87
CA ARG A 127 8.01 17.00 -8.29
C ARG A 127 9.11 18.04 -8.50
N ASP A 128 9.25 19.01 -7.59
CA ASP A 128 10.21 20.10 -7.66
C ASP A 128 11.51 19.79 -6.90
N ARG A 129 11.71 18.52 -6.49
CA ARG A 129 12.87 18.05 -5.69
C ARG A 129 14.24 18.43 -6.23
N ALA A 130 14.37 18.65 -7.55
CA ALA A 130 15.64 18.98 -8.20
C ALA A 130 16.07 20.44 -7.98
N VAL A 131 15.14 21.33 -7.62
CA VAL A 131 15.40 22.77 -7.47
C VAL A 131 15.20 23.28 -6.04
N VAL A 132 14.72 22.42 -5.14
CA VAL A 132 14.59 22.75 -3.72
C VAL A 132 15.80 22.26 -2.93
N PRO A 133 16.29 23.04 -1.95
CA PRO A 133 17.54 22.72 -1.24
C PRO A 133 17.41 21.47 -0.35
N THR A 134 16.24 21.26 0.26
CA THR A 134 16.00 20.08 1.10
C THR A 134 14.52 19.73 1.08
N LEU A 135 14.22 18.54 0.59
CA LEU A 135 12.90 17.94 0.63
C LEU A 135 12.80 17.04 1.86
N ARG A 136 11.93 17.38 2.82
CA ARG A 136 11.73 16.60 4.05
C ARG A 136 10.27 16.21 4.24
N PRO A 137 9.95 14.99 4.67
CA PRO A 137 8.60 14.64 5.11
C PRO A 137 8.18 15.54 6.29
N VAL A 138 6.93 15.98 6.29
CA VAL A 138 6.35 16.79 7.39
C VAL A 138 5.15 16.11 8.03
N GLN A 139 4.37 15.36 7.26
CA GLN A 139 3.23 14.59 7.75
C GLN A 139 3.10 13.28 6.97
N ARG A 140 2.69 12.21 7.63
CA ARG A 140 2.33 10.93 6.99
C ARG A 140 1.38 10.16 7.90
N GLU A 141 0.35 9.56 7.32
CA GLU A 141 -0.55 8.65 8.03
C GLU A 141 0.26 7.56 8.75
N LEU A 142 -0.17 7.17 9.96
CA LEU A 142 0.38 5.98 10.59
C LEU A 142 -0.27 4.77 9.92
N VAL A 143 0.54 3.91 9.33
CA VAL A 143 0.08 2.79 8.50
C VAL A 143 0.60 1.48 9.07
N PHE A 144 -0.29 0.50 9.13
CA PHE A 144 0.03 -0.89 9.46
C PHE A 144 -0.29 -1.76 8.26
N ASP A 145 0.64 -2.64 7.89
CA ASP A 145 0.45 -3.67 6.87
C ASP A 145 0.48 -5.03 7.56
N ILE A 146 -0.58 -5.82 7.36
CA ILE A 146 -0.71 -7.16 7.94
C ILE A 146 -0.95 -8.13 6.77
N ASP A 147 0.05 -8.94 6.46
CA ASP A 147 -0.01 -9.95 5.40
C ASP A 147 -0.19 -11.35 6.02
N LEU A 148 -0.97 -12.20 5.35
CA LEU A 148 -1.12 -13.58 5.77
C LEU A 148 0.21 -14.35 5.75
N THR A 149 1.21 -14.00 4.92
CA THR A 149 2.51 -14.71 4.84
C THR A 149 3.19 -14.85 6.17
N ASP A 150 3.01 -13.89 7.06
CA ASP A 150 3.62 -13.90 8.39
C ASP A 150 2.99 -14.95 9.32
N TYR A 151 1.89 -15.56 8.89
CA TYR A 151 1.19 -16.64 9.59
C TYR A 151 1.40 -18.02 8.92
N ASP A 152 2.27 -18.14 7.91
CA ASP A 152 2.46 -19.41 7.16
C ASP A 152 2.77 -20.60 8.06
N ASP A 153 3.51 -20.40 9.15
CA ASP A 153 3.89 -21.43 10.13
C ASP A 153 2.72 -21.92 11.00
N VAL A 154 1.67 -21.11 11.16
CA VAL A 154 0.50 -21.40 12.01
C VAL A 154 -0.80 -21.63 11.23
N ARG A 155 -0.79 -21.52 9.90
CA ARG A 155 -1.96 -21.80 9.05
C ARG A 155 -2.26 -23.30 8.95
N ALA A 156 -3.22 -23.78 9.74
CA ALA A 156 -3.64 -25.19 9.72
C ALA A 156 -4.47 -25.62 8.48
N CYS A 157 -4.90 -24.69 7.64
CA CYS A 157 -5.76 -24.95 6.48
C CYS A 157 -5.03 -25.47 5.22
N GLY A 158 -3.70 -25.63 5.27
CA GLY A 158 -2.90 -26.07 4.13
C GLY A 158 -2.64 -25.00 3.07
N CYS A 159 -3.13 -23.77 3.24
CA CYS A 159 -2.71 -22.62 2.45
C CYS A 159 -1.29 -22.18 2.87
N THR A 160 -0.45 -21.82 1.90
CA THR A 160 0.88 -21.24 2.12
C THR A 160 1.16 -20.14 1.12
N GLY A 161 2.07 -19.22 1.45
CA GLY A 161 2.49 -18.13 0.60
C GLY A 161 1.30 -17.29 0.20
N ALA A 162 1.00 -17.25 -1.09
CA ALA A 162 -0.03 -16.37 -1.63
C ALA A 162 -1.45 -16.96 -1.67
N ARG A 163 -1.61 -18.23 -1.28
CA ARG A 163 -2.92 -18.88 -1.23
C ARG A 163 -3.69 -18.46 0.01
N ILE A 164 -4.97 -18.14 -0.17
CA ILE A 164 -5.89 -17.76 0.91
C ILE A 164 -7.17 -18.59 0.84
N CYS A 165 -7.84 -18.75 1.98
CA CYS A 165 -9.16 -19.38 2.08
C CYS A 165 -9.95 -18.76 3.25
N PRO A 166 -11.26 -19.04 3.37
CA PRO A 166 -12.08 -18.52 4.46
C PRO A 166 -11.57 -18.87 5.87
N VAL A 167 -10.83 -19.97 6.01
CA VAL A 167 -10.24 -20.40 7.29
C VAL A 167 -9.10 -19.47 7.69
N CYS A 168 -8.06 -19.32 6.87
CA CYS A 168 -6.94 -18.44 7.21
C CYS A 168 -7.32 -16.95 7.16
N TRP A 169 -8.37 -16.55 6.43
CA TRP A 169 -8.91 -15.19 6.54
C TRP A 169 -9.45 -14.86 7.95
N GLY A 170 -9.67 -15.89 8.79
CA GLY A 170 -9.87 -15.71 10.23
C GLY A 170 -8.78 -14.88 10.90
N PHE A 171 -7.51 -15.04 10.50
CA PHE A 171 -6.40 -14.25 11.05
C PHE A 171 -6.58 -12.75 10.77
N MET A 172 -6.95 -12.37 9.54
CA MET A 172 -7.18 -10.96 9.20
C MET A 172 -8.36 -10.37 9.98
N ARG A 173 -9.46 -11.12 10.17
CA ARG A 173 -10.59 -10.67 10.99
C ARG A 173 -10.17 -10.40 12.43
N THR A 174 -9.39 -11.31 13.02
CA THR A 174 -8.87 -11.14 14.38
C THR A 174 -7.90 -9.97 14.45
N ALA A 175 -7.01 -9.82 13.47
CA ALA A 175 -6.05 -8.72 13.39
C ALA A 175 -6.74 -7.35 13.36
N VAL A 176 -7.78 -7.18 12.53
CA VAL A 176 -8.60 -5.94 12.54
C VAL A 176 -9.20 -5.69 13.93
N ALA A 177 -9.83 -6.70 14.54
CA ALA A 177 -10.50 -6.51 15.83
C ALA A 177 -9.54 -6.10 16.95
N VAL A 178 -8.37 -6.76 17.04
CA VAL A 178 -7.35 -6.45 18.05
C VAL A 178 -6.75 -5.08 17.77
N MET A 179 -6.28 -4.83 16.55
CA MET A 179 -5.61 -3.58 16.21
C MET A 179 -6.55 -2.38 16.27
N ASP A 180 -7.81 -2.50 15.86
CA ASP A 180 -8.78 -1.40 15.95
C ASP A 180 -9.07 -1.04 17.41
N THR A 181 -9.12 -2.04 18.31
CA THR A 181 -9.24 -1.82 19.76
C THR A 181 -8.01 -1.07 20.28
N VAL A 182 -6.80 -1.54 19.98
CA VAL A 182 -5.56 -0.87 20.43
C VAL A 182 -5.48 0.57 19.92
N LEU A 183 -5.73 0.79 18.63
CA LEU A 183 -5.63 2.12 18.03
C LEU A 183 -6.67 3.09 18.59
N ARG A 184 -7.89 2.63 18.90
CA ARG A 184 -8.98 3.48 19.39
C ARG A 184 -8.98 3.66 20.90
N ASP A 185 -8.83 2.58 21.64
CA ASP A 185 -9.05 2.58 23.08
C ASP A 185 -7.75 2.94 23.83
N ASP A 186 -6.60 2.45 23.36
CA ASP A 186 -5.31 2.71 24.03
C ASP A 186 -4.68 4.02 23.54
N PHE A 187 -4.71 4.27 22.22
CA PHE A 187 -4.11 5.47 21.62
C PHE A 187 -5.10 6.61 21.35
N GLY A 188 -6.41 6.36 21.43
CA GLY A 188 -7.43 7.41 21.26
C GLY A 188 -7.64 7.87 19.81
N PHE A 189 -7.18 7.12 18.80
CA PHE A 189 -7.33 7.53 17.40
C PHE A 189 -8.77 7.36 16.91
N GLY A 190 -9.34 8.43 16.34
CA GLY A 190 -10.72 8.44 15.86
C GLY A 190 -10.86 8.02 14.40
N HIS A 191 -9.86 8.30 13.57
CA HIS A 191 -9.92 8.21 12.12
C HIS A 191 -9.05 7.07 11.58
N VAL A 192 -9.52 5.84 11.75
CA VAL A 192 -8.88 4.61 11.23
C VAL A 192 -9.65 4.08 10.03
N ALA A 193 -8.97 3.91 8.90
CA ALA A 193 -9.52 3.31 7.68
C ALA A 193 -8.81 1.98 7.37
N TRP A 194 -9.58 0.90 7.27
CA TRP A 194 -9.09 -0.43 6.90
C TRP A 194 -9.31 -0.70 5.42
N VAL A 195 -8.27 -1.11 4.71
CA VAL A 195 -8.28 -1.34 3.26
C VAL A 195 -7.75 -2.74 2.96
N TYR A 196 -8.47 -3.48 2.13
CA TYR A 196 -7.98 -4.76 1.62
C TYR A 196 -6.78 -4.54 0.68
N SER A 197 -5.70 -5.32 0.84
CA SER A 197 -4.46 -5.15 0.05
C SER A 197 -4.61 -5.55 -1.43
N GLY A 198 -5.75 -6.12 -1.81
CA GLY A 198 -6.01 -6.65 -3.16
C GLY A 198 -5.72 -8.14 -3.29
N ARG A 199 -5.06 -8.77 -2.29
CA ARG A 199 -4.76 -10.21 -2.34
C ARG A 199 -4.93 -10.98 -1.02
N ARG A 200 -4.12 -10.69 -0.01
CA ARG A 200 -3.96 -11.59 1.15
C ARG A 200 -3.67 -10.88 2.47
N GLY A 201 -3.84 -9.58 2.50
CA GLY A 201 -3.57 -8.75 3.65
C GLY A 201 -4.53 -7.58 3.75
N ILE A 202 -4.29 -6.77 4.76
CA ILE A 202 -5.08 -5.59 5.10
C ILE A 202 -4.14 -4.47 5.52
N HIS A 203 -4.51 -3.24 5.17
CA HIS A 203 -3.78 -2.04 5.58
C HIS A 203 -4.67 -1.19 6.49
N ALA A 204 -4.16 -0.77 7.64
CA ALA A 204 -4.78 0.27 8.46
C ALA A 204 -4.16 1.62 8.12
N TRP A 205 -4.98 2.64 7.88
CA TRP A 205 -4.57 4.02 7.68
C TRP A 205 -5.14 4.87 8.81
N VAL A 206 -4.28 5.26 9.76
CA VAL A 206 -4.65 6.17 10.85
C VAL A 206 -4.39 7.61 10.42
N CYS A 207 -5.47 8.37 10.33
CA CYS A 207 -5.55 9.63 9.60
C CYS A 207 -5.68 10.86 10.52
N ASP A 208 -5.79 10.64 11.85
CA ASP A 208 -5.82 11.69 12.86
C ASP A 208 -4.64 12.67 12.69
N PRO A 209 -4.84 13.99 12.89
CA PRO A 209 -3.74 14.96 12.81
C PRO A 209 -2.54 14.57 13.70
N ALA A 210 -2.81 14.14 14.93
CA ALA A 210 -1.78 13.69 15.87
C ALA A 210 -1.00 12.46 15.36
N ALA A 211 -1.68 11.50 14.71
CA ALA A 211 -1.03 10.35 14.08
C ALA A 211 -0.17 10.78 12.88
N ARG A 212 -0.66 11.75 12.09
CA ARG A 212 0.05 12.25 10.91
C ARG A 212 1.34 12.98 11.23
N GLU A 213 1.40 13.61 12.41
CA GLU A 213 2.53 14.41 12.88
C GLU A 213 3.52 13.62 13.75
N LEU A 214 3.27 12.33 13.99
CA LEU A 214 4.20 11.47 14.73
C LEU A 214 5.60 11.46 14.08
N THR A 215 6.62 11.57 14.93
CA THR A 215 8.01 11.34 14.55
C THR A 215 8.26 9.86 14.30
N ASP A 216 9.35 9.53 13.60
CA ASP A 216 9.71 8.13 13.33
C ASP A 216 9.92 7.33 14.63
N ALA A 217 10.50 7.95 15.66
CA ALA A 217 10.67 7.33 16.98
C ALA A 217 9.32 7.03 17.65
N ALA A 218 8.35 7.93 17.56
CA ALA A 218 7.01 7.71 18.10
C ALA A 218 6.26 6.63 17.31
N ARG A 219 6.39 6.60 15.97
CA ARG A 219 5.82 5.54 15.13
C ARG A 219 6.39 4.17 15.49
N ALA A 220 7.70 4.08 15.70
CA ALA A 220 8.36 2.85 16.14
C ALA A 220 7.86 2.41 17.52
N ALA A 221 7.68 3.35 18.46
CA ALA A 221 7.14 3.03 19.78
C ALA A 221 5.69 2.50 19.72
N VAL A 222 4.85 3.06 18.85
CA VAL A 222 3.49 2.53 18.62
C VAL A 222 3.56 1.13 17.99
N ALA A 223 4.43 0.91 17.00
CA ALA A 223 4.60 -0.40 16.37
C ALA A 223 4.99 -1.48 17.40
N SER A 224 6.02 -1.21 18.22
CA SER A 224 6.46 -2.14 19.25
C SER A 224 5.45 -2.37 20.37
N TYR A 225 4.47 -1.47 20.56
CA TYR A 225 3.35 -1.73 21.47
C TYR A 225 2.36 -2.75 20.90
N CYS A 226 2.22 -2.80 19.57
CA CYS A 226 1.29 -3.68 18.87
C CYS A 226 1.85 -5.08 18.55
N GLU A 227 3.16 -5.30 18.74
CA GLU A 227 3.86 -6.59 18.52
C GLU A 227 3.71 -7.57 19.70
#